data_AF-A0A1H0ADH1-F1
#
_entry.id   AF-A0A1H0ADH1-F1
#
_cell.length_a   1.000
_cell.length_b   1.000
_cell.length_c   1.000
_cell.angle_alpha   90.00
_cell.angle_beta   90.00
_cell.angle_gamma   90.00
#
_symmetry.space_group_name_H-M   'P 1'
#
loop_
_entity.id
_entity.type
_entity.pdbx_description
1 polymer ?
#
loop_
_entity_poly.entity_id
_entity_poly.type
_entity_poly.pdbx_seq_one_letter_code
_entity_poly.pdbx_strand_id
1 'polypeptide(L)'
;MGFIERLSGLFDRGGTGTLDGKATSDAGPDRTSAGPQETGSRATTETGATTTGAPGQQATDTDDEPAPDPTAAFAEQAATLSGAHPDLDGSLDSLAAADDLAATSDADTATVLALGSYFGETLLSAHDGEWTKPEGGTWAVVLDGAETDVTLNAFQLAGEVIRGPTTFAATYRAVERRL
;
A
#
# COMPACT_ATOMS: atom_id res chain seq x y z
N MET A 1 -10.86 11.24 14.20
CA MET A 1 -10.91 11.49 12.74
C MET A 1 -9.48 11.54 12.21
N GLY A 2 -8.83 10.39 11.95
CA GLY A 2 -7.40 10.43 11.61
C GLY A 2 -6.74 9.16 11.05
N PHE A 3 -7.45 8.03 10.95
CA PHE A 3 -6.89 6.81 10.36
C PHE A 3 -7.26 6.65 8.88
N ILE A 4 -8.53 6.89 8.54
CA ILE A 4 -9.06 6.75 7.17
C ILE A 4 -8.41 7.75 6.20
N GLU A 5 -8.20 9.01 6.61
CA GLU A 5 -7.54 10.03 5.78
C GLU A 5 -6.06 9.73 5.49
N ARG A 6 -5.39 8.94 6.34
CA ARG A 6 -3.98 8.59 6.15
C ARG A 6 -3.79 7.42 5.18
N LEU A 7 -4.83 6.62 4.96
CA LEU A 7 -4.86 5.52 3.98
C LEU A 7 -5.36 5.96 2.60
N SER A 8 -6.11 7.08 2.50
CA SER A 8 -6.52 7.65 1.21
C SER A 8 -5.32 8.03 0.31
N GLY A 9 -4.16 8.35 0.89
CA GLY A 9 -2.93 8.58 0.14
C GLY A 9 -2.23 7.33 -0.39
N LEU A 10 -2.65 6.11 0.01
CA LEU A 10 -2.02 4.85 -0.38
C LEU A 10 -2.48 4.35 -1.77
N PHE A 11 -3.65 4.80 -2.24
CA PHE A 11 -4.23 4.36 -3.52
C PHE A 11 -4.08 5.38 -4.66
N ASP A 12 -3.49 6.55 -4.41
CA ASP A 12 -3.33 7.65 -5.39
C ASP A 12 -1.99 7.58 -6.16
N ARG A 13 -1.76 6.49 -6.89
CA ARG A 13 -0.73 6.46 -7.94
C ARG A 13 -1.09 5.49 -9.06
N GLY A 14 -2.13 5.84 -9.81
CA GLY A 14 -2.55 5.15 -11.03
C GLY A 14 -2.84 6.15 -12.13
N GLY A 15 -1.89 7.04 -12.44
CA GLY A 15 -1.99 7.97 -13.57
C GLY A 15 -2.08 7.18 -14.88
N THR A 16 -3.23 7.29 -15.53
CA THR A 16 -3.57 6.64 -16.81
C THR A 16 -2.59 7.03 -17.91
N GLY A 17 -1.71 6.11 -18.28
CA GLY A 17 -0.98 6.19 -19.54
C GLY A 17 -1.95 5.99 -20.70
N THR A 18 -2.36 7.08 -21.32
CA THR A 18 -3.10 7.09 -22.60
C THR A 18 -2.24 6.42 -23.67
N LEU A 19 -2.61 5.19 -24.05
CA LEU A 19 -2.14 4.55 -25.28
C LEU A 19 -3.12 4.94 -26.40
N ASP A 20 -2.80 5.99 -27.14
CA ASP A 20 -3.41 6.23 -28.46
C ASP A 20 -2.36 5.93 -29.53
N GLY A 21 -2.57 4.82 -30.22
CA GLY A 21 -1.79 4.44 -31.38
C GLY A 21 -2.67 4.47 -32.62
N LYS A 22 -2.39 5.38 -33.56
CA LYS A 22 -2.45 5.06 -35.00
C LYS A 22 -1.64 6.05 -35.85
N ALA A 23 -0.76 5.47 -36.67
CA ALA A 23 0.13 6.11 -37.63
C ALA A 23 -0.59 6.81 -38.81
N THR A 24 0.06 7.82 -39.42
CA THR A 24 0.43 7.88 -40.85
C THR A 24 1.26 9.13 -41.22
N SER A 25 2.37 8.89 -41.94
CA SER A 25 3.01 9.62 -43.05
C SER A 25 3.34 11.13 -43.05
N ASP A 26 4.65 11.39 -43.18
CA ASP A 26 5.37 12.16 -44.23
C ASP A 26 4.91 13.58 -44.62
N ALA A 27 5.76 14.59 -44.32
CA ALA A 27 6.24 15.62 -45.26
C ALA A 27 7.04 16.76 -44.58
N GLY A 28 8.27 17.00 -45.04
CA GLY A 28 8.81 18.36 -45.27
C GLY A 28 9.59 19.12 -44.16
N PRO A 29 10.83 19.59 -44.44
CA PRO A 29 11.67 20.36 -43.50
C PRO A 29 11.79 21.86 -43.84
N ASP A 30 11.99 22.72 -42.82
CA ASP A 30 12.55 24.09 -42.83
C ASP A 30 12.15 24.74 -41.48
N ARG A 31 12.83 25.66 -40.79
CA ARG A 31 14.14 26.30 -40.83
C ARG A 31 14.19 27.23 -39.59
N THR A 32 15.40 27.63 -39.19
CA THR A 32 15.72 28.95 -38.59
C THR A 32 15.53 29.17 -37.08
N SER A 33 16.69 29.11 -36.39
CA SER A 33 17.37 30.24 -35.69
C SER A 33 16.68 30.93 -34.50
N ALA A 34 17.35 30.95 -33.34
CA ALA A 34 18.09 32.13 -32.85
C ALA A 34 18.53 31.96 -31.36
N GLY A 35 19.84 31.85 -31.16
CA GLY A 35 20.61 32.71 -30.24
C GLY A 35 20.64 32.44 -28.71
N PRO A 36 21.76 32.77 -28.03
CA PRO A 36 22.07 32.44 -26.63
C PRO A 36 21.99 33.67 -25.69
N GLN A 37 22.58 33.57 -24.48
CA GLN A 37 22.95 34.62 -23.48
C GLN A 37 22.12 34.57 -22.16
N GLU A 38 22.64 34.77 -20.94
CA GLU A 38 23.97 35.11 -20.44
C GLU A 38 24.11 34.82 -18.93
N THR A 39 25.36 34.53 -18.55
CA THR A 39 26.12 34.80 -17.31
C THR A 39 25.49 35.60 -16.15
N GLY A 40 25.83 35.19 -14.91
CA GLY A 40 25.58 35.99 -13.72
C GLY A 40 26.11 35.40 -12.41
N SER A 41 27.44 35.42 -12.22
CA SER A 41 28.14 35.15 -10.95
C SER A 41 27.77 36.13 -9.84
N ARG A 42 27.65 35.68 -8.58
CA ARG A 42 28.46 36.22 -7.46
C ARG A 42 28.28 35.43 -6.14
N ALA A 43 29.42 35.04 -5.58
CA ALA A 43 29.58 34.58 -4.21
C ALA A 43 29.42 35.73 -3.21
N THR A 44 29.00 35.44 -1.97
CA THR A 44 29.47 36.16 -0.77
C THR A 44 29.38 35.26 0.45
N THR A 45 30.54 35.00 1.05
CA THR A 45 30.73 34.29 2.32
C THR A 45 30.71 35.26 3.50
N GLU A 46 30.33 34.70 4.65
CA GLU A 46 30.74 35.02 6.03
C GLU A 46 30.29 36.34 6.69
N THR A 47 29.59 36.20 7.81
CA THR A 47 29.84 36.96 9.05
C THR A 47 29.39 36.09 10.23
N GLY A 48 30.30 35.85 11.18
CA GLY A 48 30.11 34.93 12.29
C GLY A 48 29.82 35.57 13.65
N ALA A 49 29.96 34.70 14.66
CA ALA A 49 30.20 34.90 16.10
C ALA A 49 28.99 35.00 17.07
N THR A 50 28.70 33.83 17.68
CA THR A 50 28.61 33.51 19.13
C THR A 50 27.85 34.42 20.10
N THR A 51 26.93 33.82 20.87
CA THR A 51 26.80 34.04 22.31
C THR A 51 26.27 32.78 23.03
N THR A 52 27.03 32.38 24.05
CA THR A 52 26.83 31.30 25.01
C THR A 52 25.83 31.69 26.10
N GLY A 53 24.95 30.76 26.51
CA GLY A 53 24.40 30.76 27.88
C GLY A 53 23.00 30.18 28.06
N ALA A 54 22.90 28.89 28.42
CA ALA A 54 22.28 28.39 29.65
C ALA A 54 21.85 26.90 29.51
N PRO A 55 22.17 26.04 30.49
CA PRO A 55 21.88 24.62 30.49
C PRO A 55 20.50 24.31 31.10
N GLY A 56 19.90 23.19 30.69
CA GLY A 56 18.83 22.54 31.43
C GLY A 56 17.42 22.96 31.04
N GLN A 57 16.99 22.59 29.83
CA GLN A 57 15.60 22.17 29.67
C GLN A 57 15.64 20.67 29.55
N GLN A 58 15.15 20.03 30.62
CA GLN A 58 14.90 18.61 30.73
C GLN A 58 14.47 18.07 29.36
N ALA A 59 15.21 17.08 28.87
CA ALA A 59 14.59 16.05 28.08
C ALA A 59 13.38 15.60 28.91
N THR A 60 12.19 16.03 28.49
CA THR A 60 11.01 15.26 28.80
C THR A 60 11.33 13.91 28.22
N ASP A 61 11.51 12.92 29.10
CA ASP A 61 11.02 11.56 28.90
C ASP A 61 9.65 11.68 28.23
N THR A 62 9.65 11.90 26.92
CA THR A 62 8.53 11.55 26.09
C THR A 62 8.66 10.06 26.07
N ASP A 63 7.91 9.44 26.99
CA ASP A 63 7.40 8.08 26.91
C ASP A 63 7.59 7.59 25.47
N ASP A 64 8.56 6.68 25.29
CA ASP A 64 8.75 5.93 24.05
C ASP A 64 7.54 4.99 23.95
N GLU A 65 6.34 5.58 23.83
CA GLU A 65 5.12 4.87 23.52
C GLU A 65 5.38 4.33 22.12
N PRO A 66 5.51 3.00 21.95
CA PRO A 66 5.76 2.42 20.65
C PRO A 66 4.67 2.95 19.74
N ALA A 67 5.09 3.54 18.60
CA ALA A 67 4.15 4.06 17.62
C ALA A 67 3.07 2.99 17.36
N PRO A 68 1.78 3.38 17.32
CA PRO A 68 0.70 2.42 17.26
C PRO A 68 0.92 1.48 16.10
N ASP A 69 0.91 0.18 16.38
CA ASP A 69 1.15 -0.85 15.38
C ASP A 69 0.06 -0.76 14.30
N PRO A 70 0.40 -0.43 13.05
CA PRO A 70 -0.58 -0.23 12.00
C PRO A 70 -1.27 -1.54 11.57
N THR A 71 -0.68 -2.69 11.91
CA THR A 71 -1.22 -4.02 11.57
C THR A 71 -2.33 -4.42 12.52
N ALA A 72 -2.33 -3.93 13.77
CA ALA A 72 -3.44 -4.04 14.69
C ALA A 72 -4.75 -3.50 14.09
N ALA A 73 -4.68 -2.43 13.29
CA ALA A 73 -5.86 -1.92 12.60
C ALA A 73 -6.39 -2.88 11.52
N PHE A 74 -5.53 -3.68 10.87
CA PHE A 74 -5.96 -4.71 9.92
C PHE A 74 -6.68 -5.85 10.65
N ALA A 75 -6.14 -6.29 11.78
CA ALA A 75 -6.81 -7.25 12.65
C ALA A 75 -8.21 -6.76 13.08
N GLU A 76 -8.34 -5.48 13.47
CA GLU A 76 -9.64 -4.89 13.81
C GLU A 76 -10.60 -4.82 12.62
N GLN A 77 -10.11 -4.49 11.41
CA GLN A 77 -10.93 -4.47 10.20
C GLN A 77 -11.41 -5.89 9.83
N ALA A 78 -10.53 -6.89 9.91
CA ALA A 78 -10.87 -8.28 9.67
C ALA A 78 -11.93 -8.77 10.67
N ALA A 79 -11.72 -8.52 11.96
CA ALA A 79 -12.66 -8.89 13.02
C ALA A 79 -14.02 -8.17 12.87
N THR A 80 -14.01 -6.90 12.45
CA THR A 80 -15.24 -6.15 12.17
C THR A 80 -16.02 -6.78 11.01
N LEU A 81 -15.32 -7.16 9.93
CA LEU A 81 -15.94 -7.81 8.78
C LEU A 81 -16.52 -9.18 9.16
N SER A 82 -15.76 -10.02 9.86
CA SER A 82 -16.22 -11.30 10.40
C SER A 82 -17.41 -11.15 11.35
N GLY A 83 -17.43 -10.11 12.19
CA GLY A 83 -18.55 -9.83 13.07
C GLY A 83 -19.84 -9.45 12.34
N ALA A 84 -19.72 -8.85 11.14
CA ALA A 84 -20.86 -8.51 10.30
C ALA A 84 -21.32 -9.68 9.39
N HIS A 85 -20.43 -10.63 9.09
CA HIS A 85 -20.66 -11.74 8.18
C HIS A 85 -20.33 -13.08 8.85
N PRO A 86 -21.31 -13.82 9.37
CA PRO A 86 -21.06 -15.05 10.13
C PRO A 86 -20.41 -16.17 9.31
N ASP A 87 -20.50 -16.11 7.98
CA ASP A 87 -19.84 -17.04 7.06
C ASP A 87 -18.32 -16.77 6.91
N LEU A 88 -17.83 -15.65 7.44
CA LEU A 88 -16.42 -15.23 7.44
C LEU A 88 -15.79 -15.45 8.82
N ASP A 89 -15.48 -16.70 9.17
CA ASP A 89 -14.99 -17.05 10.51
C ASP A 89 -13.46 -16.93 10.67
N GLY A 90 -12.75 -16.43 9.65
CA GLY A 90 -11.29 -16.33 9.63
C GLY A 90 -10.57 -17.65 9.33
N SER A 91 -11.31 -18.69 8.94
CA SER A 91 -10.74 -19.93 8.40
C SER A 91 -10.46 -19.84 6.89
N LEU A 92 -9.60 -20.73 6.41
CA LEU A 92 -9.30 -20.86 4.98
C LEU A 92 -10.52 -21.32 4.15
N ASP A 93 -11.41 -22.12 4.73
CA ASP A 93 -12.64 -22.58 4.07
C ASP A 93 -13.62 -21.41 3.82
N SER A 94 -13.61 -20.40 4.69
CA SER A 94 -14.42 -19.17 4.54
C SER A 94 -13.96 -18.24 3.42
N LEU A 95 -12.82 -18.51 2.76
CA LEU A 95 -12.38 -17.69 1.62
C LEU A 95 -13.35 -17.73 0.44
N ALA A 96 -14.08 -18.83 0.24
CA ALA A 96 -15.13 -18.90 -0.78
C ALA A 96 -16.30 -17.94 -0.46
N ALA A 97 -16.68 -17.83 0.81
CA ALA A 97 -17.70 -16.86 1.23
C ALA A 97 -17.19 -15.41 1.09
N ALA A 98 -15.89 -15.17 1.29
CA ALA A 98 -15.29 -13.87 1.02
C ALA A 98 -15.31 -13.51 -0.48
N ASP A 99 -15.14 -14.51 -1.35
CA ASP A 99 -15.30 -14.36 -2.80
C ASP A 99 -16.74 -14.00 -3.20
N ASP A 100 -17.73 -14.69 -2.63
CA ASP A 100 -19.16 -14.37 -2.84
C ASP A 100 -19.52 -12.97 -2.35
N LEU A 101 -18.99 -12.55 -1.19
CA LEU A 101 -19.17 -11.20 -0.68
C LEU A 101 -18.55 -10.16 -1.62
N ALA A 102 -17.31 -10.39 -2.05
CA ALA A 102 -16.60 -9.50 -2.97
C ALA A 102 -17.34 -9.32 -4.31
N ALA A 103 -17.94 -10.39 -4.84
CA ALA A 103 -18.70 -10.35 -6.10
C ALA A 103 -19.96 -9.48 -6.05
N THR A 104 -20.47 -9.18 -4.85
CA THR A 104 -21.65 -8.33 -4.64
C THR A 104 -21.30 -6.93 -4.10
N SER A 105 -20.01 -6.67 -3.86
CA SER A 105 -19.55 -5.43 -3.25
C SER A 105 -19.04 -4.43 -4.28
N ASP A 106 -19.04 -3.15 -3.91
CA ASP A 106 -18.43 -2.10 -4.72
C ASP A 106 -16.91 -2.02 -4.46
N ALA A 107 -16.13 -1.66 -5.48
CA ALA A 107 -14.67 -1.55 -5.38
C ALA A 107 -14.22 -0.23 -4.71
N ASP A 108 -14.86 0.16 -3.61
CA ASP A 108 -14.49 1.33 -2.83
C ASP A 108 -13.36 1.03 -1.83
N THR A 109 -12.73 2.08 -1.33
CA THR A 109 -11.56 1.96 -0.44
C THR A 109 -11.86 1.22 0.86
N ALA A 110 -13.05 1.38 1.44
CA ALA A 110 -13.40 0.73 2.71
C ALA A 110 -13.61 -0.78 2.49
N THR A 111 -14.31 -1.15 1.42
CA THR A 111 -14.53 -2.55 1.03
C THR A 111 -13.20 -3.26 0.72
N VAL A 112 -12.33 -2.62 -0.08
CA VAL A 112 -11.00 -3.17 -0.39
C VAL A 112 -10.14 -3.33 0.87
N LEU A 113 -10.20 -2.36 1.78
CA LEU A 113 -9.47 -2.42 3.05
C LEU A 113 -10.00 -3.56 3.93
N ALA A 114 -11.31 -3.71 4.07
CA ALA A 114 -11.92 -4.73 4.91
C ALA A 114 -11.64 -6.15 4.38
N LEU A 115 -11.90 -6.40 3.09
CA LEU A 115 -11.65 -7.71 2.46
C LEU A 115 -10.15 -8.04 2.40
N GLY A 116 -9.30 -7.05 2.10
CA GLY A 116 -7.85 -7.24 2.09
C GLY A 116 -7.31 -7.54 3.49
N SER A 117 -7.79 -6.85 4.52
CA SER A 117 -7.42 -7.13 5.91
C SER A 117 -7.88 -8.52 6.32
N TYR A 118 -9.14 -8.88 6.04
CA TYR A 118 -9.67 -10.21 6.32
C TYR A 118 -8.83 -11.33 5.67
N PHE A 119 -8.51 -11.19 4.38
CA PHE A 119 -7.69 -12.18 3.69
C PHE A 119 -6.29 -12.29 4.32
N GLY A 120 -5.63 -11.16 4.60
CA GLY A 120 -4.29 -11.18 5.19
C GLY A 120 -4.26 -11.77 6.60
N GLU A 121 -5.21 -11.41 7.45
CA GLU A 121 -5.34 -11.98 8.80
C GLU A 121 -5.67 -13.48 8.77
N THR A 122 -6.49 -13.92 7.80
CA THR A 122 -6.78 -15.34 7.59
C THR A 122 -5.49 -16.11 7.24
N LEU A 123 -4.60 -15.53 6.42
CA LEU A 123 -3.32 -16.14 6.09
C LEU A 123 -2.39 -16.21 7.32
N LEU A 124 -2.31 -15.13 8.10
CA LEU A 124 -1.47 -15.04 9.31
C LEU A 124 -1.95 -15.97 10.43
N SER A 125 -3.24 -16.24 10.49
CA SER A 125 -3.83 -17.20 11.42
C SER A 125 -3.55 -18.64 11.01
N ALA A 126 -3.57 -18.92 9.70
CA ALA A 126 -3.35 -20.26 9.16
C ALA A 126 -1.87 -20.63 8.99
N HIS A 127 -1.00 -19.64 8.78
CA HIS A 127 0.41 -19.79 8.47
C HIS A 127 1.24 -18.82 9.30
N ASP A 128 2.46 -19.21 9.68
CA ASP A 128 3.39 -18.29 10.32
C ASP A 128 3.84 -17.26 9.29
N GLY A 129 3.44 -16.01 9.49
CA GLY A 129 3.73 -14.92 8.57
C GLY A 129 3.64 -13.57 9.27
N GLU A 130 3.92 -12.52 8.52
CA GLU A 130 3.86 -11.15 9.04
C GLU A 130 3.34 -10.14 8.01
N TRP A 131 2.74 -9.07 8.51
CA TRP A 131 2.50 -7.88 7.71
C TRP A 131 3.79 -7.07 7.60
N THR A 132 4.22 -6.82 6.38
CA THR A 132 5.34 -5.95 6.08
C THR A 132 4.92 -4.78 5.21
N LYS A 133 5.64 -3.67 5.34
CA LYS A 133 5.54 -2.53 4.44
C LYS A 133 6.92 -2.20 3.89
N PRO A 134 7.27 -2.64 2.66
CA PRO A 134 8.54 -2.27 2.05
C PRO A 134 8.64 -0.75 1.89
N GLU A 135 9.87 -0.22 1.93
CA GLU A 135 10.10 1.24 1.82
C GLU A 135 9.46 1.82 0.55
N GLY A 136 8.59 2.81 0.73
CA GLY A 136 7.84 3.42 -0.38
C GLY A 136 6.79 2.52 -1.05
N GLY A 137 6.60 1.31 -0.51
CA GLY A 137 5.64 0.33 -1.01
C GLY A 137 4.33 0.28 -0.24
N THR A 138 3.52 -0.69 -0.64
CA THR A 138 2.21 -1.01 -0.08
C THR A 138 2.33 -2.15 0.92
N TRP A 139 1.40 -2.21 1.86
CA TRP A 139 1.32 -3.30 2.83
C TRP A 139 1.14 -4.65 2.13
N ALA A 140 1.88 -5.65 2.59
CA ALA A 140 1.84 -7.01 2.08
C ALA A 140 1.98 -8.00 3.23
N VAL A 141 1.41 -9.19 3.05
CA VAL A 141 1.65 -10.34 3.92
C VAL A 141 2.83 -11.11 3.35
N VAL A 142 3.79 -11.46 4.21
CA VAL A 142 4.90 -12.36 3.89
C VAL A 142 4.66 -13.65 4.64
N LEU A 143 4.68 -14.77 3.90
CA LEU A 143 4.56 -16.11 4.44
C LEU A 143 5.87 -16.86 4.20
N ASP A 144 6.32 -17.63 5.19
CA ASP A 144 7.44 -18.56 5.02
C ASP A 144 7.12 -19.60 3.95
N GLY A 145 7.91 -19.62 2.89
CA GLY A 145 7.78 -20.61 1.80
C GLY A 145 8.85 -21.69 1.87
N ALA A 146 8.58 -22.87 1.33
CA ALA A 146 9.51 -24.01 1.35
C ALA A 146 10.89 -23.71 0.71
N GLU A 147 10.91 -22.89 -0.33
CA GLU A 147 12.14 -22.49 -1.04
C GLU A 147 12.47 -21.00 -0.86
N THR A 148 11.43 -20.15 -0.89
CA THR A 148 11.52 -18.70 -0.77
C THR A 148 10.22 -18.16 -0.20
N ASP A 149 10.32 -17.11 0.61
CA ASP A 149 9.16 -16.39 1.15
C ASP A 149 8.17 -15.97 0.05
N VAL A 150 6.88 -16.07 0.38
CA VAL A 150 5.81 -15.66 -0.52
C VAL A 150 5.23 -14.34 -0.04
N THR A 151 5.42 -13.28 -0.83
CA THR A 151 4.88 -11.95 -0.55
C THR A 151 3.59 -11.69 -1.34
N LEU A 152 2.54 -11.26 -0.64
CA LEU A 152 1.21 -11.02 -1.20
C LEU A 152 0.68 -9.65 -0.80
N ASN A 153 0.33 -8.83 -1.78
CA ASN A 153 -0.41 -7.60 -1.52
C ASN A 153 -1.92 -7.89 -1.41
N ALA A 154 -2.39 -8.11 -0.18
CA ALA A 154 -3.78 -8.48 0.09
C ALA A 154 -4.79 -7.40 -0.36
N PHE A 155 -4.43 -6.12 -0.30
CA PHE A 155 -5.31 -5.01 -0.69
C PHE A 155 -5.44 -4.88 -2.20
N GLN A 156 -4.34 -5.03 -2.92
CA GLN A 156 -4.36 -5.09 -4.38
C GLN A 156 -5.21 -6.29 -4.83
N LEU A 157 -4.98 -7.47 -4.24
CA LEU A 157 -5.74 -8.67 -4.53
C LEU A 157 -7.23 -8.46 -4.26
N ALA A 158 -7.63 -7.89 -3.12
CA ALA A 158 -9.03 -7.62 -2.82
C ALA A 158 -9.69 -6.74 -3.90
N GLY A 159 -8.99 -5.71 -4.37
CA GLY A 159 -9.45 -4.90 -5.48
C GLY A 159 -9.57 -5.66 -6.80
N GLU A 160 -8.74 -6.68 -7.05
CA GLU A 160 -8.85 -7.56 -8.21
C GLU A 160 -10.00 -8.56 -8.05
N VAL A 161 -10.22 -9.12 -6.86
CA VAL A 161 -11.33 -10.03 -6.61
C VAL A 161 -12.68 -9.34 -6.85
N ILE A 162 -12.87 -8.15 -6.30
CA ILE A 162 -14.12 -7.38 -6.48
C ILE A 162 -14.36 -7.04 -7.97
N ARG A 163 -13.30 -6.79 -8.75
CA ARG A 163 -13.40 -6.49 -10.18
C ARG A 163 -13.56 -7.72 -11.07
N GLY A 164 -13.44 -8.92 -10.51
CA GLY A 164 -13.70 -10.19 -11.19
C GLY A 164 -12.59 -10.88 -12.00
N PRO A 165 -11.33 -10.41 -12.16
CA PRO A 165 -10.29 -11.23 -12.82
C PRO A 165 -9.75 -12.41 -11.99
N THR A 166 -10.00 -12.47 -10.67
CA THR A 166 -9.44 -13.49 -9.77
C THR A 166 -10.33 -13.74 -8.54
N THR A 167 -9.96 -14.70 -7.69
CA THR A 167 -10.61 -14.98 -6.41
C THR A 167 -9.58 -15.20 -5.29
N PHE A 168 -9.96 -14.93 -4.03
CA PHE A 168 -9.16 -15.23 -2.85
C PHE A 168 -8.88 -16.73 -2.74
N ALA A 169 -9.89 -17.57 -2.89
CA ALA A 169 -9.72 -19.02 -2.79
C ALA A 169 -8.75 -19.58 -3.86
N ALA A 170 -8.83 -19.08 -5.10
CA ALA A 170 -7.93 -19.48 -6.18
C ALA A 170 -6.49 -19.02 -5.92
N THR A 171 -6.33 -17.79 -5.42
CA THR A 171 -5.01 -17.22 -5.09
C THR A 171 -4.37 -17.97 -3.92
N TYR A 172 -5.13 -18.25 -2.87
CA TYR A 172 -4.66 -19.06 -1.73
C TYR A 172 -4.16 -20.44 -2.19
N ARG A 173 -4.93 -21.18 -3.00
CA ARG A 173 -4.49 -22.49 -3.54
C ARG A 173 -3.21 -22.40 -4.38
N ALA A 174 -2.96 -21.25 -5.03
CA ALA A 174 -1.72 -21.05 -5.78
C ALA A 174 -0.53 -20.82 -4.83
N VAL A 175 -0.76 -20.10 -3.73
CA VAL A 175 0.22 -19.80 -2.67
C VAL A 175 0.54 -21.04 -1.87
N GLU A 176 -0.47 -21.79 -1.43
CA GLU A 176 -0.35 -23.03 -0.64
C GLU A 176 0.57 -24.06 -1.30
N ARG A 177 0.65 -24.09 -2.62
CA ARG A 177 1.58 -24.99 -3.35
C ARG A 177 3.05 -24.59 -3.25
N ARG A 178 3.35 -23.43 -2.67
CA ARG A 178 4.70 -22.85 -2.50
C ARG A 178 5.10 -22.74 -1.02
N LEU A 179 4.15 -22.89 -0.11
CA LEU A 179 4.38 -23.04 1.33
C LEU A 179 4.85 -24.47 1.59
#